data_AF-X1RCW9-F1
#
_entry.id   AF-X1RCW9-F1
#
_cell.length_a   1.000
_cell.length_b   1.000
_cell.length_c   1.000
_cell.angle_alpha   90.00
_cell.angle_beta   90.00
_cell.angle_gamma   90.00
#
_symmetry.space_group_name_H-M   'P 1'
#
loop_
_entity.id
_entity.type
_entity.pdbx_description
1 polymer ?
#
loop_
_entity_poly.entity_id
_entity_poly.type
_entity_poly.pdbx_seq_one_letter_code
_entity_poly.pdbx_strand_id
1 'polypeptide(L)'
;MRSLSENRGNYIRLWLSHNFFDVEHERSGKYDNDKAKRVDVVLEMARRHNIRVKMTFEHFRHFFRKTQRWAAKPIHHVSRGGPAENIDDFFQGRRSREQFKKKIQWYAERYGSDPIIFAWELWNEMDTVRGKGYMEWTEEMLLELK
;
A
#
# COMPACT_ATOMS: atom_id res chain seq x y z
N MET A 1 13.06 -16.93 -0.21
CA MET A 1 11.84 -17.76 -0.31
C MET A 1 12.14 -19.24 -0.18
N ARG A 2 13.10 -19.81 -0.92
CA ARG A 2 13.54 -21.20 -0.73
C ARG A 2 13.74 -21.61 0.74
N SER A 3 14.63 -20.92 1.45
CA SER A 3 14.89 -21.23 2.87
C SER A 3 13.63 -21.13 3.75
N LEU A 4 12.75 -20.15 3.52
CA LEU A 4 11.48 -20.05 4.25
C LEU A 4 10.60 -21.29 4.02
N SER A 5 10.47 -21.72 2.77
CA SER A 5 9.70 -22.90 2.37
C SER A 5 10.29 -24.20 2.92
N GLU A 6 11.61 -24.37 2.85
CA GLU A 6 12.34 -25.51 3.45
C GLU A 6 12.15 -25.58 4.97
N ASN A 7 11.95 -24.43 5.63
CA ASN A 7 11.60 -24.33 7.04
C ASN A 7 10.09 -24.32 7.31
N ARG A 8 9.27 -24.79 6.35
CA ARG A 8 7.81 -24.95 6.45
C ARG A 8 7.03 -23.64 6.60
N GLY A 9 7.68 -22.49 6.36
CA GLY A 9 7.00 -21.21 6.24
C GLY A 9 6.20 -21.15 4.93
N ASN A 10 4.94 -20.74 5.00
CA ASN A 10 3.98 -20.84 3.89
C ASN A 10 3.34 -19.51 3.50
N TYR A 11 3.69 -18.40 4.14
CA TYR A 11 3.27 -17.07 3.72
C TYR A 11 4.28 -15.98 4.05
N ILE A 12 4.16 -14.85 3.35
CA ILE A 12 4.86 -13.61 3.67
C ILE A 12 3.88 -12.43 3.68
N ARG A 13 4.28 -11.35 4.35
CA ARG A 13 3.61 -10.06 4.32
C ARG A 13 4.50 -9.06 3.58
N LEU A 14 3.97 -8.38 2.58
CA LEU A 14 4.70 -7.47 1.71
C LEU A 14 4.18 -6.04 1.84
N TRP A 15 5.06 -5.09 2.18
CA TRP A 15 4.73 -3.67 2.18
C TRP A 15 4.91 -3.07 0.79
N LEU A 16 3.80 -2.79 0.13
CA LEU A 16 3.79 -2.20 -1.21
C LEU A 16 4.30 -0.76 -1.21
N SER A 17 4.03 -0.01 -0.15
CA SER A 17 4.48 1.37 0.05
C SER A 17 5.95 1.50 0.43
N HIS A 18 6.69 0.40 0.65
CA HIS A 18 8.12 0.49 0.85
C HIS A 18 8.80 1.01 -0.44
N ASN A 19 9.76 1.92 -0.33
CA ASN A 19 10.41 2.61 -1.48
C ASN A 19 10.83 1.68 -2.63
N PHE A 20 11.20 0.44 -2.34
CA PHE A 20 11.57 -0.54 -3.36
C PHE A 20 10.39 -0.97 -4.24
N PHE A 21 9.17 -1.09 -3.68
CA PHE A 21 7.94 -1.56 -4.33
C PHE A 21 6.94 -0.44 -4.64
N ASP A 22 7.09 0.74 -4.04
CA ASP A 22 6.10 1.81 -4.06
C ASP A 22 5.84 2.36 -5.45
N VAL A 23 4.81 1.84 -6.12
CA VAL A 23 4.43 2.27 -7.47
C VAL A 23 3.96 3.73 -7.47
N GLU A 24 3.41 4.23 -6.36
CA GLU A 24 2.95 5.60 -6.21
C GLU A 24 4.00 6.40 -5.41
N HIS A 25 5.16 6.65 -6.03
CA HIS A 25 6.32 7.27 -5.36
C HIS A 25 6.65 8.69 -5.82
N GLU A 26 6.51 9.00 -7.12
CA GLU A 26 6.88 10.32 -7.65
C GLU A 26 5.81 11.37 -7.37
N ARG A 27 4.55 10.99 -7.54
CA ARG A 27 3.38 11.87 -7.42
C ARG A 27 2.16 11.04 -7.07
N SER A 28 1.28 11.58 -6.22
CA SER A 28 0.03 10.90 -5.91
C SER A 28 -0.80 10.72 -7.20
N GLY A 29 -1.28 9.50 -7.42
CA GLY A 29 -2.02 9.09 -8.61
C GLY A 29 -1.19 8.80 -9.84
N LYS A 30 0.14 8.80 -9.73
CA LYS A 30 1.02 8.32 -10.80
C LYS A 30 1.63 6.98 -10.37
N TYR A 31 1.31 5.92 -11.11
CA TYR A 31 1.75 4.56 -10.80
C TYR A 31 2.86 4.10 -11.75
N ASP A 32 3.99 3.68 -11.16
CA ASP A 32 5.20 3.25 -11.85
C ASP A 32 5.15 1.75 -12.18
N ASN A 33 5.05 1.44 -13.48
CA ASN A 33 5.03 0.07 -13.99
C ASN A 33 6.36 -0.67 -13.82
N ASP A 34 7.50 0.02 -13.77
CA ASP A 34 8.79 -0.64 -13.57
C ASP A 34 9.00 -1.07 -12.11
N LYS A 35 8.44 -0.32 -11.15
CA LYS A 35 8.35 -0.80 -9.78
C LYS A 35 7.36 -1.95 -9.64
N ALA A 36 6.27 -1.94 -10.40
CA ALA A 36 5.32 -3.06 -10.44
C ALA A 36 5.98 -4.39 -10.84
N LYS A 37 6.91 -4.36 -11.81
CA LYS A 37 7.70 -5.55 -12.21
C LYS A 37 8.45 -6.19 -11.05
N ARG A 38 8.84 -5.43 -10.02
CA ARG A 38 9.50 -5.97 -8.83
C ARG A 38 8.54 -6.78 -7.97
N VAL A 39 7.27 -6.33 -7.88
CA VAL A 39 6.21 -7.08 -7.22
C VAL A 39 5.91 -8.35 -8.01
N ASP A 40 5.82 -8.29 -9.33
CA ASP A 40 5.62 -9.48 -10.19
C ASP A 40 6.69 -10.56 -9.91
N VAL A 41 7.96 -10.14 -9.81
CA VAL A 41 9.07 -11.06 -9.51
C VAL A 41 8.91 -11.70 -8.13
N VAL A 42 8.43 -10.96 -7.12
CA VAL A 42 8.14 -11.50 -5.78
C VAL A 42 7.01 -12.52 -5.84
N LEU A 43 5.90 -12.21 -6.51
CA LEU A 43 4.76 -13.12 -6.66
C LEU A 43 5.16 -14.40 -7.38
N GLU A 44 5.98 -14.29 -8.43
CA GLU A 44 6.49 -15.43 -9.17
C GLU A 44 7.43 -16.31 -8.34
N MET A 45 8.34 -15.71 -7.56
CA MET A 45 9.14 -16.49 -6.61
C MET A 45 8.26 -17.16 -5.54
N ALA A 46 7.21 -16.49 -5.08
CA ALA A 46 6.29 -17.02 -4.08
C ALA A 46 5.55 -18.26 -4.61
N ARG A 47 5.08 -18.20 -5.86
CA ARG A 47 4.43 -19.30 -6.58
C ARG A 47 5.33 -20.54 -6.68
N ARG A 48 6.59 -20.37 -7.10
CA ARG A 48 7.56 -21.48 -7.20
C ARG A 48 7.83 -22.19 -5.88
N HIS A 49 7.62 -21.51 -4.76
CA HIS A 49 7.91 -22.02 -3.41
C HIS A 49 6.66 -22.31 -2.58
N ASN A 50 5.47 -22.26 -3.18
CA ASN A 50 4.18 -22.44 -2.50
C ASN A 50 4.02 -21.54 -1.27
N ILE A 51 4.42 -20.27 -1.40
CA ILE A 51 4.31 -19.25 -0.36
C ILE A 51 3.20 -18.28 -0.76
N ARG A 52 2.21 -18.08 0.11
CA ARG A 52 1.12 -17.12 -0.10
C ARG A 52 1.58 -15.71 0.28
N VAL A 53 1.02 -14.68 -0.35
CA VAL A 53 1.41 -13.28 -0.07
C VAL A 53 0.23 -12.47 0.47
N LYS A 54 0.45 -11.77 1.59
CA LYS A 54 -0.44 -10.72 2.09
C LYS A 54 0.11 -9.37 1.63
N MET A 55 -0.71 -8.58 0.95
CA MET A 55 -0.32 -7.32 0.29
C MET A 55 -0.77 -6.12 1.13
N THR A 56 0.19 -5.36 1.67
CA THR A 56 -0.08 -4.18 2.51
C THR A 56 0.09 -2.89 1.72
N PHE A 57 -0.98 -2.12 1.52
CA PHE A 57 -0.95 -0.90 0.70
C PHE A 57 -0.06 0.19 1.31
N GLU A 58 -0.36 0.65 2.53
CA GLU A 58 0.33 1.79 3.15
C GLU A 58 0.97 1.48 4.50
N HIS A 59 1.98 2.28 4.86
CA HIS A 59 2.63 2.24 6.18
C HIS A 59 3.05 3.62 6.69
N PHE A 60 2.75 4.69 5.97
CA PHE A 60 3.21 6.01 6.34
C PHE A 60 2.50 6.52 7.60
N ARG A 61 3.17 7.41 8.33
CA ARG A 61 2.71 7.98 9.61
C ARG A 61 2.58 9.50 9.59
N HIS A 62 3.21 10.15 8.61
CA HIS A 62 3.21 11.61 8.45
C HIS A 62 3.63 12.02 7.04
N PHE A 63 3.48 13.31 6.72
CA PHE A 63 4.00 13.86 5.46
C PHE A 63 5.44 14.35 5.55
N PHE A 64 5.84 15.08 6.61
CA PHE A 64 7.08 15.88 6.58
C PHE A 64 7.98 15.83 7.82
N ARG A 65 7.77 14.94 8.79
CA ARG A 65 8.66 14.92 9.98
C ARG A 65 10.09 14.55 9.56
N LYS A 66 11.07 15.22 10.17
CA LYS A 66 12.50 14.99 9.93
C LYS A 66 12.97 13.65 10.52
N THR A 67 12.36 13.24 11.64
CA THR A 67 12.54 11.90 12.23
C THR A 67 11.66 10.89 11.51
N GLN A 68 12.05 9.61 11.54
CA GLN A 68 11.29 8.51 10.93
C GLN A 68 10.97 8.73 9.44
N ARG A 69 11.95 9.21 8.66
CA ARG A 69 11.78 9.47 7.21
C ARG A 69 11.25 8.27 6.41
N TRP A 70 11.51 7.05 6.87
CA TRP A 70 10.97 5.82 6.29
C TRP A 70 9.44 5.76 6.34
N ALA A 71 8.80 6.44 7.30
CA ALA A 71 7.35 6.51 7.46
C ALA A 71 6.74 7.79 6.84
N ALA A 72 7.49 8.52 6.01
CA ALA A 72 7.03 9.75 5.38
C ALA A 72 6.40 9.47 4.01
N LYS A 73 5.24 10.07 3.73
CA LYS A 73 4.60 10.03 2.40
C LYS A 73 4.19 11.42 1.91
N PRO A 74 5.17 12.30 1.61
CA PRO A 74 4.91 13.71 1.31
C PRO A 74 4.09 13.93 0.04
N ILE A 75 4.07 12.97 -0.89
CA ILE A 75 3.42 13.11 -2.19
C ILE A 75 1.90 13.30 -2.14
N HIS A 76 1.26 12.91 -1.03
CA HIS A 76 -0.19 13.11 -0.85
C HIS A 76 -0.52 14.53 -0.40
N HIS A 77 0.46 15.30 0.06
CA HIS A 77 0.22 16.66 0.50
C HIS A 77 0.09 17.64 -0.69
N VAL A 78 -0.78 18.65 -0.57
CA VAL A 78 -1.04 19.66 -1.61
C VAL A 78 0.22 20.38 -2.10
N SER A 79 1.20 20.66 -1.22
CA SER A 79 2.48 21.28 -1.61
C SER A 79 3.37 20.39 -2.49
N ARG A 80 3.03 19.11 -2.64
CA ARG A 80 3.67 18.16 -3.56
C ARG A 80 2.74 17.74 -4.70
N GLY A 81 1.62 18.44 -4.87
CA GLY A 81 0.62 18.16 -5.91
C GLY A 81 -0.32 17.00 -5.59
N GLY A 82 -0.37 16.55 -4.33
CA GLY A 82 -1.33 15.57 -3.84
C GLY A 82 -2.66 16.21 -3.39
N PRO A 83 -3.65 15.40 -2.97
CA PRO A 83 -5.00 15.88 -2.66
C PRO A 83 -5.18 16.44 -1.24
N ALA A 84 -4.28 16.13 -0.29
CA ALA A 84 -4.52 16.33 1.14
C ALA A 84 -3.81 17.56 1.72
N GLU A 85 -4.50 18.40 2.48
CA GLU A 85 -3.88 19.52 3.21
C GLU A 85 -3.17 19.05 4.49
N ASN A 86 -3.63 17.97 5.11
CA ASN A 86 -3.05 17.37 6.30
C ASN A 86 -3.52 15.91 6.42
N ILE A 87 -3.17 15.24 7.53
CA ILE A 87 -3.52 13.83 7.74
C ILE A 87 -5.03 13.63 7.97
N ASP A 88 -5.73 14.56 8.63
CA ASP A 88 -7.18 14.48 8.80
C ASP A 88 -7.88 14.56 7.43
N ASP A 89 -7.43 15.48 6.56
CA ASP A 89 -7.94 15.63 5.19
C ASP A 89 -7.56 14.45 4.28
N PHE A 90 -6.47 13.72 4.58
CA PHE A 90 -6.19 12.46 3.90
C PHE A 90 -7.27 11.40 4.18
N PHE A 91 -7.70 11.27 5.44
CA PHE A 91 -8.70 10.27 5.82
C PHE A 91 -10.14 10.71 5.59
N GLN A 92 -10.46 12.00 5.68
CA GLN A 92 -11.84 12.50 5.60
C GLN A 92 -12.14 13.19 4.26
N GLY A 93 -11.13 13.73 3.60
CA GLY A 93 -11.30 14.50 2.38
C GLY A 93 -11.74 13.62 1.22
N ARG A 94 -12.83 14.02 0.54
CA ARG A 94 -13.37 13.31 -0.63
C ARG A 94 -12.31 13.08 -1.71
N ARG A 95 -11.49 14.09 -2.00
CA ARG A 95 -10.42 13.98 -3.02
C ARG A 95 -9.36 12.95 -2.64
N SER A 96 -9.00 12.88 -1.36
CA SER A 96 -8.02 11.93 -0.83
C SER A 96 -8.55 10.50 -0.86
N ARG A 97 -9.81 10.29 -0.45
CA ARG A 97 -10.50 8.99 -0.52
C ARG A 97 -10.58 8.47 -1.94
N GLU A 98 -11.09 9.29 -2.86
CA GLU A 98 -11.18 8.92 -4.29
C GLU A 98 -9.81 8.62 -4.90
N GLN A 99 -8.77 9.33 -4.49
CA GLN A 99 -7.41 9.05 -4.91
C GLN A 99 -6.89 7.71 -4.38
N PHE A 100 -7.22 7.34 -3.15
CA PHE A 100 -6.86 6.03 -2.60
C PHE A 100 -7.64 4.89 -3.26
N LYS A 101 -8.93 5.08 -3.57
CA LYS A 101 -9.73 4.11 -4.35
C LYS A 101 -9.11 3.81 -5.71
N LYS A 102 -8.62 4.84 -6.43
CA LYS A 102 -7.88 4.64 -7.68
C LYS A 102 -6.61 3.80 -7.49
N LYS A 103 -5.93 3.93 -6.35
CA LYS A 103 -4.79 3.09 -6.01
C LYS A 103 -5.22 1.64 -5.82
N ILE A 104 -6.28 1.39 -5.05
CA ILE A 104 -6.85 0.04 -4.87
C ILE A 104 -7.20 -0.55 -6.24
N GLN A 105 -7.95 0.19 -7.06
CA GLN A 105 -8.35 -0.23 -8.40
C GLN A 105 -7.15 -0.59 -9.28
N TRP A 106 -6.09 0.24 -9.29
CA TRP A 106 -4.89 -0.03 -10.08
C TRP A 106 -4.22 -1.35 -9.69
N TYR A 107 -4.13 -1.64 -8.39
CA TYR A 107 -3.62 -2.93 -7.92
C TYR A 107 -4.57 -4.08 -8.24
N ALA A 108 -5.89 -3.89 -8.13
CA ALA A 108 -6.90 -4.89 -8.45
C ALA A 108 -6.86 -5.28 -9.94
N GLU A 109 -6.77 -4.30 -10.85
CA GLU A 109 -6.66 -4.53 -12.29
C GLU A 109 -5.42 -5.37 -12.67
N ARG A 110 -4.33 -5.20 -11.93
CA ARG A 110 -3.07 -5.91 -12.20
C ARG A 110 -2.96 -7.27 -11.49
N TYR A 111 -3.45 -7.36 -10.26
CA TYR A 111 -3.16 -8.49 -9.35
C TYR A 111 -4.39 -9.15 -8.74
N GLY A 112 -5.60 -8.58 -8.90
CA GLY A 112 -6.81 -9.02 -8.20
C GLY A 112 -7.20 -10.48 -8.49
N SER A 113 -6.84 -11.00 -9.66
CA SER A 113 -7.10 -12.40 -10.04
C SER A 113 -5.96 -13.37 -9.68
N ASP A 114 -4.85 -12.91 -9.08
CA ASP A 114 -3.71 -13.79 -8.79
C ASP A 114 -3.94 -14.56 -7.47
N PRO A 115 -4.17 -15.88 -7.53
CA PRO A 115 -4.47 -16.65 -6.33
C PRO A 115 -3.30 -16.73 -5.36
N ILE A 116 -2.06 -16.40 -5.74
CA ILE A 116 -0.92 -16.41 -4.80
C ILE A 116 -1.09 -15.38 -3.68
N ILE A 117 -1.87 -14.32 -3.95
CA ILE A 117 -2.25 -13.30 -2.99
C ILE A 117 -3.43 -13.83 -2.19
N PHE A 118 -3.25 -14.01 -0.87
CA PHE A 118 -4.31 -14.55 -0.02
C PHE A 118 -5.03 -13.48 0.81
N ALA A 119 -4.45 -12.28 0.92
CA ALA A 119 -5.02 -11.20 1.70
C ALA A 119 -4.52 -9.84 1.21
N TRP A 120 -5.40 -8.84 1.29
CA TRP A 120 -5.09 -7.43 1.14
C TRP A 120 -5.22 -6.74 2.50
N GLU A 121 -4.32 -5.82 2.79
CA GLU A 121 -4.28 -5.04 4.03
C GLU A 121 -4.15 -3.56 3.68
N LEU A 122 -5.10 -2.75 4.14
CA LEU A 122 -5.13 -1.32 3.84
C LEU A 122 -3.90 -0.59 4.41
N TRP A 123 -3.50 -0.91 5.64
CA TRP A 123 -2.47 -0.15 6.33
C TRP A 123 -1.72 -1.00 7.36
N ASN A 124 -0.41 -0.79 7.45
CA ASN A 124 0.40 -1.30 8.55
C ASN A 124 0.21 -0.43 9.80
N GLU A 125 -0.33 -0.99 10.89
CA GLU A 125 -0.43 -0.31 12.19
C GLU A 125 -1.10 1.07 12.05
N MET A 126 -2.36 1.08 11.60
CA MET A 126 -3.11 2.31 11.31
C MET A 126 -3.13 3.31 12.48
N ASP A 127 -3.13 2.80 13.72
CA ASP A 127 -3.08 3.56 14.96
C ASP A 127 -1.78 4.37 15.15
N THR A 128 -0.75 4.09 14.34
CA THR A 128 0.50 4.87 14.35
C THR A 128 0.41 6.17 13.56
N VAL A 129 -0.69 6.39 12.83
CA VAL A 129 -0.98 7.65 12.14
C VAL A 129 -1.75 8.58 13.07
N ARG A 130 -1.27 9.81 13.24
CA ARG A 130 -1.98 10.83 14.04
C ARG A 130 -2.96 11.58 13.14
N GLY A 131 -4.17 11.05 13.02
CA GLY A 131 -5.28 11.69 12.31
C GLY A 131 -6.63 11.18 12.79
N LYS A 132 -7.69 11.92 12.45
CA LYS A 132 -9.09 11.59 12.75
C LYS A 132 -9.75 10.94 11.53
N GLY A 133 -10.79 10.15 11.77
CA GLY A 133 -11.63 9.59 10.71
C GLY A 133 -11.07 8.33 10.04
N TYR A 134 -10.00 7.72 10.59
CA TYR A 134 -9.38 6.54 9.99
C TYR A 134 -10.26 5.27 10.10
N MET A 135 -11.21 5.22 11.06
CA MET A 135 -12.15 4.10 11.18
C MET A 135 -13.18 4.13 10.06
N GLU A 136 -13.83 5.27 9.86
CA GLU A 136 -14.79 5.49 8.76
C GLU A 136 -14.10 5.35 7.40
N TRP A 137 -12.87 5.84 7.29
CA TRP A 137 -12.05 5.60 6.10
C TRP A 137 -11.77 4.11 5.89
N THR A 138 -11.45 3.36 6.96
CA THR A 138 -11.18 1.93 6.89
C THR A 138 -12.42 1.17 6.43
N GLU A 139 -13.57 1.45 7.01
CA GLU A 139 -14.85 0.86 6.60
C GLU A 139 -15.14 1.13 5.12
N GLU A 140 -14.97 2.36 4.65
CA GLU A 140 -15.17 2.72 3.25
C GLU A 140 -14.19 1.99 2.32
N MET A 141 -12.89 1.99 2.63
CA MET A 141 -11.88 1.37 1.76
C MET A 141 -11.95 -0.16 1.76
N LEU A 142 -12.45 -0.80 2.83
CA LEU A 142 -12.66 -2.25 2.87
C LEU A 142 -13.69 -2.71 1.82
N LEU A 143 -14.72 -1.89 1.54
CA LEU A 143 -15.72 -2.18 0.51
C LEU A 143 -15.15 -2.12 -0.92
N GLU A 144 -14.00 -1.49 -1.09
CA GLU A 144 -13.32 -1.31 -2.38
C GLU A 144 -12.30 -2.43 -2.66
N LEU A 145 -11.95 -3.24 -1.65
CA LEU A 145 -11.11 -4.44 -1.82
C LEU A 145 -11.95 -5.55 -2.47
N LYS A 146 -11.91 -5.62 -3.80
CA LYS A 146 -12.61 -6.62 -4.62
C LYS A 146 -11.64 -7.63 -5.24
#